data_AF-A0A538BWR4-F1
#
_entry.id   AF-A0A538BWR4-F1
#
_cell.length_a   1.000
_cell.length_b   1.000
_cell.length_c   1.000
_cell.angle_alpha   90.00
_cell.angle_beta   90.00
_cell.angle_gamma   90.00
#
_symmetry.space_group_name_H-M   'P 1'
#
loop_
_entity.id
_entity.type
_entity.pdbx_description
1 polymer ?
#
loop_
_entity_poly.entity_id
_entity_poly.type
_entity_poly.pdbx_seq_one_letter_code
_entity_poly.pdbx_strand_id
1 'polypeptide(L)' 'MENGRRFKFVVLGRYPARLRGNEPQVTVNLAAGTGDRLAYCGTLTMSEEEWSAFLAALRAGLKENVEVDDGQAAHVI' A
#
# COMPACT_ATOMS: atom_id res chain seq x y z
N MET A 1 -0.80 -24.31 -13.35
CA MET A 1 -0.38 -22.91 -13.55
C MET A 1 0.08 -22.41 -12.20
N GLU A 2 1.32 -21.93 -12.08
CA GLU A 2 1.85 -21.46 -10.81
C GLU A 2 1.17 -20.12 -10.47
N ASN A 3 0.31 -20.12 -9.45
CA ASN A 3 -0.40 -18.92 -9.02
C ASN A 3 0.62 -17.99 -8.35
N GLY A 4 1.17 -17.03 -9.11
CA GLY A 4 2.10 -16.02 -8.61
C GLY A 4 1.60 -15.35 -7.33
N ARG A 5 2.53 -14.94 -6.46
CA ARG A 5 2.18 -14.22 -5.23
C ARG A 5 1.55 -12.87 -5.58
N ARG A 6 0.34 -12.64 -5.10
CA ARG A 6 -0.37 -11.36 -5.18
C ARG A 6 -0.16 -10.55 -3.90
N PHE A 7 -0.06 -9.24 -4.06
CA PHE A 7 0.08 -8.25 -3.00
C PHE A 7 -0.99 -7.19 -3.21
N LYS A 8 -1.81 -6.95 -2.18
CA LYS A 8 -2.83 -5.90 -2.18
C LYS A 8 -2.50 -4.91 -1.06
N PHE A 9 -2.32 -3.65 -1.44
CA PHE A 9 -2.19 -2.54 -0.52
C PHE A 9 -3.51 -1.80 -0.44
N VAL A 10 -3.97 -1.48 0.75
CA VAL A 10 -5.15 -0.64 1.00
C VAL A 10 -4.71 0.60 1.74
N VAL A 11 -4.94 1.77 1.16
CA VAL A 11 -4.61 3.05 1.79
C VAL A 11 -5.59 3.32 2.93
N LEU A 12 -5.06 3.45 4.14
CA LEU A 12 -5.85 3.78 5.32
C LEU A 12 -5.96 5.30 5.52
N GLY A 13 -4.93 6.04 5.12
CA GLY A 13 -4.93 7.49 5.22
C GLY A 13 -3.65 8.12 4.73
N ARG A 14 -3.79 9.40 4.34
CA ARG A 14 -2.71 10.31 3.96
C ARG A 14 -2.72 11.47 4.93
N TYR A 15 -1.58 11.74 5.53
CA TYR A 15 -1.44 12.65 6.65
C TYR A 15 -0.51 13.79 6.24
N PRO A 16 -1.03 14.99 5.95
CA PRO A 16 -0.20 16.13 5.62
C PRO A 16 0.66 16.52 6.83
N ALA A 17 1.93 16.82 6.57
CA ALA A 17 2.83 17.32 7.60
C ALA A 17 2.36 18.68 8.12
N ARG A 18 2.14 18.78 9.43
CA ARG A 18 1.77 20.04 10.11
C ARG A 18 2.97 20.76 10.73
N LEU A 19 4.16 20.15 10.67
CA LEU A 19 5.40 20.68 11.19
C LEU A 19 6.35 20.99 10.03
N ARG A 20 7.03 22.13 10.13
CA ARG A 20 7.97 22.59 9.10
C ARG A 20 9.14 21.61 8.98
N GLY A 21 9.35 21.09 7.77
CA GLY A 21 10.43 20.16 7.48
C GLY A 21 10.05 18.68 7.55
N ASN A 22 8.84 18.34 7.99
CA ASN A 22 8.35 16.95 7.94
C ASN A 22 7.69 16.66 6.58
N GLU A 23 7.82 15.42 6.11
CA GLU A 23 7.13 14.95 4.91
C GLU A 23 5.72 14.44 5.22
N PRO A 24 4.75 14.65 4.31
CA PRO A 24 3.47 13.96 4.38
C PRO A 24 3.66 12.44 4.48
N GLN A 25 2.81 11.79 5.27
CA GLN A 25 2.90 10.36 5.55
C GLN A 25 1.70 9.63 4.97
N VAL A 26 1.89 8.39 4.55
CA VAL A 26 0.81 7.46 4.20
C VAL A 26 0.85 6.27 5.14
N THR A 27 -0.33 5.75 5.47
CA THR A 27 -0.46 4.45 6.12
C THR A 27 -1.25 3.50 5.23
N VAL A 28 -0.73 2.29 5.02
CA VAL A 28 -1.36 1.25 4.21
C VAL A 28 -1.44 -0.07 4.98
N ASN A 29 -2.51 -0.82 4.75
CA ASN A 29 -2.56 -2.25 5.07
C ASN A 29 -2.04 -3.06 3.89
N LEU A 30 -1.24 -4.08 4.18
CA LEU A 30 -0.79 -5.06 3.20
C LEU A 30 -1.49 -6.39 3.43
N ALA A 31 -2.01 -6.97 2.36
CA ALA A 31 -2.36 -8.39 2.29
C ALA A 31 -1.59 -9.08 1.17
N ALA A 32 -1.16 -10.32 1.37
CA ALA A 32 -0.47 -11.11 0.36
C ALA A 32 -0.91 -12.57 0.36
N GLY A 33 -0.73 -13.25 -0.77
CA GLY A 33 -1.08 -14.66 -0.90
C GLY A 33 -1.10 -15.14 -2.35
N THR A 34 -1.89 -16.16 -2.65
CA THR A 34 -1.96 -16.77 -3.99
C THR A 34 -3.41 -16.89 -4.46
N GLY A 35 -3.67 -16.61 -5.74
CA GLY A 35 -5.03 -16.60 -6.30
C GLY A 35 -5.93 -15.59 -5.57
N ASP A 36 -7.07 -16.05 -5.05
CA ASP A 36 -8.02 -15.23 -4.30
C ASP A 36 -7.84 -15.33 -2.77
N ARG A 37 -6.82 -16.06 -2.31
CA ARG A 37 -6.52 -16.23 -0.89
C ARG A 37 -5.46 -15.23 -0.46
N LEU A 38 -5.90 -14.04 -0.06
CA LEU A 38 -5.04 -13.02 0.54
C LEU A 38 -5.13 -13.08 2.07
N ALA A 39 -3.99 -13.03 2.74
CA ALA A 39 -3.90 -12.90 4.19
C ALA A 39 -3.30 -11.54 4.54
N TYR A 40 -3.83 -10.90 5.59
CA TYR A 40 -3.24 -9.66 6.12
C TYR A 40 -1.81 -9.92 6.61
N CYS A 41 -0.88 -9.05 6.22
CA CYS A 41 0.55 -9.16 6.52
C CYS A 41 1.07 -8.04 7.41
N GLY A 42 0.31 -6.97 7.60
CA GLY A 42 0.71 -5.86 8.46
C GLY A 42 0.25 -4.49 7.97
N THR A 43 0.59 -3.49 8.76
CA THR A 43 0.38 -2.07 8.45
C THR A 43 1.73 -1.39 8.32
N LEU A 44 1.90 -0.60 7.27
CA LEU A 44 3.11 0.17 7.02
C LEU A 44 2.77 1.65 7.06
N THR A 45 3.60 2.44 7.75
CA THR A 45 3.56 3.90 7.71
C THR A 45 4.93 4.40 7.25
N MET A 46 4.92 5.28 6.25
CA MET A 46 6.12 5.84 5.64
C MET A 46 5.77 7.18 4.98
N SER A 47 6.77 7.92 4.51
CA SER A 47 6.50 9.15 3.77
C SER A 47 5.83 8.85 2.42
N GLU A 48 5.11 9.83 1.86
CA GLU A 48 4.53 9.70 0.51
C GLU A 48 5.60 9.46 -0.57
N GLU A 49 6.82 9.99 -0.37
CA GLU A 49 7.96 9.75 -1.27
C GLU A 49 8.47 8.31 -1.15
N GLU A 50 8.67 7.82 0.08
CA GLU A 50 9.05 6.43 0.35
C GLU A 50 8.01 5.46 -0.23
N TRP A 51 6.73 5.77 -0.09
CA TRP A 51 5.65 4.98 -0.67
C TRP A 51 5.69 4.93 -2.19
N SER A 52 5.92 6.08 -2.84
CA SER A 52 6.06 6.16 -4.30
C SER A 52 7.22 5.30 -4.80
N ALA A 53 8.39 5.42 -4.16
CA ALA A 53 9.58 4.65 -4.50
C ALA A 53 9.37 3.14 -4.29
N PHE A 54 8.77 2.77 -3.16
CA PHE A 54 8.46 1.38 -2.81
C PHE A 54 7.49 0.75 -3.81
N LEU A 55 6.39 1.44 -4.13
CA LEU A 55 5.38 0.96 -5.08
C LEU A 55 5.96 0.82 -6.49
N ALA A 56 6.80 1.78 -6.91
CA ALA A 56 7.49 1.70 -8.20
C ALA A 56 8.40 0.46 -8.29
N ALA A 57 9.20 0.21 -7.25
CA ALA A 57 10.08 -0.96 -7.19
C ALA A 57 9.30 -2.28 -7.23
N LEU A 58 8.21 -2.38 -6.46
CA LEU A 58 7.35 -3.57 -6.46
C LEU A 58 6.69 -3.81 -7.82
N ARG A 59 6.14 -2.76 -8.45
CA ARG A 59 5.50 -2.87 -9.77
C ARG A 59 6.48 -3.24 -10.87
N ALA A 60 7.74 -2.80 -10.79
CA ALA A 60 8.77 -3.19 -11.74
C ALA A 60 9.05 -4.71 -11.71
N GLY A 61 9.09 -5.31 -10.51
CA GLY A 61 9.37 -6.74 -10.34
C GLY A 61 8.16 -7.66 -10.48
N LEU A 62 7.01 -7.25 -9.94
CA LEU A 62 5.82 -8.10 -9.75
C LEU A 62 4.64 -7.75 -10.67
N LYS A 63 4.71 -6.58 -11.33
CA LYS A 63 3.77 -6.11 -12.35
C LYS A 63 2.31 -6.16 -11.87
N GLU A 64 1.44 -6.87 -12.60
CA GLU A 64 0.01 -7.03 -12.31
C GLU A 64 -0.30 -7.72 -10.99
N ASN A 65 0.69 -8.35 -10.34
CA ASN A 65 0.50 -8.96 -9.03
C ASN A 65 0.49 -7.96 -7.87
N VAL A 66 0.64 -6.66 -8.15
CA VAL A 66 0.58 -5.58 -7.16
C VAL A 66 -0.66 -4.74 -7.40
N GLU A 67 -1.63 -4.84 -6.49
CA GLU A 67 -2.86 -4.07 -6.49
C GLU A 67 -2.80 -3.01 -5.40
N VAL A 68 -3.29 -1.80 -5.71
CA VAL A 68 -3.43 -0.71 -4.73
C VAL A 68 -4.88 -0.26 -4.75
N ASP A 69 -5.50 -0.32 -3.59
CA ASP A 69 -6.82 0.19 -3.31
C ASP A 69 -6.66 1.50 -2.53
N ASP A 70 -6.79 2.61 -3.26
CA ASP A 70 -6.75 3.96 -2.69
C ASP A 70 -8.17 4.45 -2.40
N GLY A 71 -9.08 3.53 -2.04
CA GLY A 71 -10.46 3.85 -1.71
C GLY A 71 -10.52 5.07 -0.80
N GLN A 72 -11.13 6.16 -1.29
CA GLN A 72 -11.45 7.34 -0.48
C GLN A 72 -11.96 6.82 0.84
N ALA A 73 -11.22 7.09 1.92
CA ALA A 73 -11.56 6.63 3.26
C ALA A 73 -13.06 6.75 3.43
N ALA A 74 -13.75 5.61 3.52
CA ALA A 74 -15.16 5.64 3.86
C ALA A 74 -15.21 6.46 5.15
N HIS A 75 -15.87 7.62 5.08
CA HIS A 75 -16.20 8.40 6.25
C HIS A 75 -16.93 7.47 7.21
N VAL A 76 -16.21 6.93 8.19
CA VAL A 76 -16.81 6.22 9.31
C VAL A 76 -16.88 7.21 10.46
N ILE A 77 -18.04 7.87 10.48
CA ILE A 77 -18.75 8.51 11.60
C ILE A 77 -17.97 9.56 12.40
#